data_AF-A0A382L8Y4-F1
#
_entry.id   AF-A0A382L8Y4-F1
#
_cell.length_a   1.000
_cell.length_b   1.000
_cell.length_c   1.000
_cell.angle_alpha   90.00
_cell.angle_beta   90.00
_cell.angle_gamma   90.00
#
_symmetry.space_group_name_H-M   'P 1'
#
loop_
_entity.id
_entity.type
_entity.pdbx_description
1 polymer ?
#
loop_
_entity_poly.entity_id
_entity_poly.type
_entity_poly.pdbx_seq_one_letter_code
_entity_poly.pdbx_strand_id
1 'polypeptide(L)'
;MNKRLFSNFRMFFLLSLVGIFGQASASSITDFFLNVVGTYEGEVTWDGGSSPITTTIILEGNSISGTSIYPNGGQSPFTLIKALPETRELIVEWKEVDNNDPSKEVVGQALFRFPPDYVSFEGTWGDDLAYEGGGIWNGISKQKINFKQAVDNTFAKETGDRRHIGKWCYEAARLELNGKNITTSSVLVLNENLIYPTDEDYVVQSISRYAESKTNILINSEEDRLYDFYIEQPAIDKEIEGYYPIQVSVCSVTPEYIFLESDVIELDRVIHQTGVVCERDGLPQCAKYFLKSQDASGDSKISQAELNRFFRHLTAWISMSTGASFEEIVGGASATAFLGPLLTKLTFLNYDYDNDEHLTLSELLHDFVGLSPTSITKEDF
;
A
#
# COMPACT_ATOMS: atom_id res chain seq x y z
N MET A 1 23.85 11.46 13.71
CA MET A 1 24.15 10.18 13.02
C MET A 1 22.88 9.69 12.35
N ASN A 2 22.94 9.48 11.03
CA ASN A 2 21.80 9.54 10.11
C ASN A 2 20.96 8.24 10.09
N LYS A 3 19.73 8.29 10.62
CA LYS A 3 18.71 7.21 10.52
C LYS A 3 18.31 6.86 9.07
N ARG A 4 18.61 7.74 8.11
CA ARG A 4 18.33 7.52 6.67
C ARG A 4 19.31 6.57 5.96
N LEU A 5 20.54 6.38 6.46
CA LEU A 5 21.49 5.46 5.82
C LEU A 5 21.16 3.98 6.10
N PHE A 6 20.57 3.67 7.26
CA PHE A 6 20.16 2.31 7.60
C PHE A 6 18.91 1.85 6.84
N SER A 7 18.03 2.77 6.41
CA SER A 7 16.85 2.41 5.59
C SER A 7 17.21 1.93 4.19
N ASN A 8 18.36 2.35 3.64
CA ASN A 8 18.85 1.87 2.35
C ASN A 8 19.59 0.53 2.46
N PHE A 9 20.09 0.19 3.67
CA PHE A 9 20.69 -1.11 3.96
C PHE A 9 19.63 -2.19 4.24
N ARG A 10 18.42 -1.81 4.69
CA ARG A 10 17.24 -2.69 4.87
C ARG A 10 16.87 -3.47 3.61
N MET A 11 17.21 -2.94 2.44
CA MET A 11 16.92 -3.58 1.18
C MET A 11 18.07 -4.44 0.65
N PHE A 12 19.31 -4.16 1.08
CA PHE A 12 20.50 -4.86 0.57
C PHE A 12 20.57 -6.32 1.02
N PHE A 13 20.05 -6.67 2.21
CA PHE A 13 20.09 -8.06 2.70
C PHE A 13 19.05 -8.97 2.02
N LEU A 14 17.92 -8.41 1.56
CA LEU A 14 16.93 -9.12 0.73
C LEU A 14 17.30 -9.07 -0.76
N LEU A 15 17.96 -8.01 -1.23
CA LEU A 15 18.38 -7.83 -2.63
C LEU A 15 19.72 -8.47 -2.99
N SER A 16 20.60 -8.81 -2.03
CA SER A 16 21.86 -9.51 -2.36
C SER A 16 21.65 -10.99 -2.68
N LEU A 17 20.51 -11.57 -2.29
CA LEU A 17 20.05 -12.89 -2.72
C LEU A 17 19.04 -12.84 -3.88
N VAL A 18 18.46 -11.66 -4.15
CA VAL A 18 17.47 -11.43 -5.21
C VAL A 18 17.89 -10.19 -6.00
N GLY A 19 18.90 -10.36 -6.84
CA GLY A 19 19.18 -9.39 -7.89
C GLY A 19 17.99 -9.32 -8.83
N ILE A 20 17.55 -8.10 -9.15
CA ILE A 20 16.38 -7.71 -9.95
C ILE A 20 15.12 -7.51 -9.08
N PHE A 21 14.89 -6.28 -8.61
CA PHE A 21 13.77 -5.41 -9.00
C PHE A 21 13.89 -4.07 -8.28
N GLY A 22 13.67 -2.99 -9.03
CA GLY A 22 13.86 -1.62 -8.58
C GLY A 22 12.85 -1.19 -7.52
N GLN A 23 13.33 -0.37 -6.59
CA GLN A 23 12.46 0.47 -5.75
C GLN A 23 11.67 1.43 -6.65
N ALA A 24 10.36 1.21 -6.75
CA ALA A 24 9.46 2.34 -6.84
C ALA A 24 9.11 2.71 -5.39
N SER A 25 9.83 3.67 -4.81
CA SER A 25 9.30 4.38 -3.66
C SER A 25 8.04 5.09 -4.15
N ALA A 26 6.85 4.59 -3.80
CA ALA A 26 5.61 5.35 -3.90
C ALA A 26 5.84 6.63 -3.09
N SER A 27 6.05 7.70 -3.84
CA SER A 27 6.60 8.96 -3.34
C SER A 27 5.56 9.72 -2.52
N SER A 28 6.01 10.66 -1.68
CA SER A 28 5.17 11.57 -0.88
C SER A 28 4.05 12.28 -1.67
N ILE A 29 4.11 12.29 -3.00
CA ILE A 29 3.10 12.84 -3.89
C ILE A 29 1.84 11.97 -3.99
N THR A 30 1.97 10.63 -3.95
CA THR A 30 0.85 9.70 -4.07
C THR A 30 0.00 9.75 -2.80
N ASP A 31 0.66 9.71 -1.63
CA ASP A 31 0.01 9.93 -0.35
C ASP A 31 -0.69 11.29 -0.30
N PHE A 32 -0.05 12.35 -0.82
CA PHE A 32 -0.66 13.68 -0.88
C PHE A 32 -1.91 13.70 -1.77
N PHE A 33 -1.86 13.08 -2.96
CA PHE A 33 -3.00 13.01 -3.88
C PHE A 33 -4.19 12.27 -3.29
N LEU A 34 -3.95 11.13 -2.64
CA LEU A 34 -5.02 10.39 -1.97
C LEU A 34 -5.70 11.21 -0.86
N ASN A 35 -4.96 12.10 -0.19
CA ASN A 35 -5.52 12.93 0.88
C ASN A 35 -6.39 14.10 0.40
N VAL A 36 -6.12 14.63 -0.80
CA VAL A 36 -6.83 15.80 -1.35
C VAL A 36 -8.06 15.43 -2.18
N VAL A 37 -8.15 14.19 -2.68
CA VAL A 37 -9.35 13.66 -3.36
C VAL A 37 -10.58 13.75 -2.45
N GLY A 38 -11.72 14.10 -3.06
CA GLY A 38 -13.01 14.21 -2.40
C GLY A 38 -13.89 15.35 -2.93
N THR A 39 -15.08 15.48 -2.35
CA THR A 39 -16.03 16.56 -2.64
C THR A 39 -16.08 17.59 -1.51
N TYR A 40 -15.96 18.86 -1.88
CA TYR A 40 -15.90 20.00 -1.00
C TYR A 40 -17.00 20.99 -1.33
N GLU A 41 -17.71 21.47 -0.31
CA GLU A 41 -18.64 22.58 -0.42
C GLU A 41 -18.02 23.84 0.12
N GLY A 42 -18.09 24.91 -0.66
CA GLY A 42 -17.69 26.21 -0.16
C GLY A 42 -18.21 27.32 -1.04
N GLU A 43 -17.40 28.34 -1.17
CA GLU A 43 -17.76 29.58 -1.83
C GLU A 43 -16.58 30.07 -2.66
N VAL A 44 -16.89 30.55 -3.87
CA VAL A 44 -15.96 31.35 -4.67
C VAL A 44 -16.37 32.82 -4.61
N THR A 45 -15.40 33.72 -4.44
CA THR A 45 -15.63 35.16 -4.34
C THR A 45 -14.92 35.90 -5.47
N TRP A 46 -15.43 37.08 -5.82
CA TRP A 46 -14.82 38.04 -6.76
C TRP A 46 -15.21 39.47 -6.41
N ASP A 47 -14.63 40.46 -7.09
CA ASP A 47 -14.84 41.91 -6.84
C ASP A 47 -16.31 42.39 -6.98
N GLY A 48 -17.22 41.52 -7.42
CA GLY A 48 -18.64 41.80 -7.59
C GLY A 48 -19.60 40.90 -6.78
N GLY A 49 -19.10 39.95 -6.00
CA GLY A 49 -19.97 39.05 -5.22
C GLY A 49 -19.32 37.72 -4.84
N SER A 50 -20.18 36.78 -4.47
CA SER A 50 -19.80 35.42 -4.12
C SER A 50 -20.85 34.42 -4.57
N SER A 51 -20.44 33.18 -4.81
CA SER A 51 -21.32 32.09 -5.22
C SER A 51 -20.95 30.81 -4.47
N PRO A 52 -21.94 30.07 -3.95
CA PRO A 52 -21.71 28.71 -3.47
C PRO A 52 -21.13 27.85 -4.59
N ILE A 53 -20.23 26.93 -4.25
CA ILE A 53 -19.61 26.04 -5.21
C ILE A 53 -19.39 24.66 -4.61
N THR A 54 -19.59 23.62 -5.42
CA THR A 54 -19.20 22.24 -5.09
C THR A 54 -18.01 21.85 -5.93
N THR A 55 -16.85 21.66 -5.29
CA THR A 55 -15.60 21.26 -5.94
C THR A 55 -15.35 19.78 -5.70
N THR A 56 -15.20 19.01 -6.77
CA THR A 56 -14.84 17.59 -6.70
C THR A 56 -13.45 17.39 -7.28
N ILE A 57 -12.55 16.81 -6.49
CA ILE A 57 -11.17 16.48 -6.86
C ILE A 57 -11.09 14.96 -6.98
N ILE A 58 -10.60 14.44 -8.11
CA ILE A 58 -10.46 13.01 -8.40
C ILE A 58 -9.03 12.66 -8.84
N LEU A 59 -8.66 11.39 -8.63
CA LEU A 59 -7.40 10.82 -9.11
C LEU A 59 -7.66 10.15 -10.47
N GLU A 60 -6.95 10.58 -11.50
CA GLU A 60 -6.97 9.97 -12.83
C GLU A 60 -5.58 9.38 -13.14
N GLY A 61 -5.42 8.08 -12.88
CA GLY A 61 -4.13 7.40 -12.99
C GLY A 61 -3.10 7.96 -12.00
N ASN A 62 -2.08 8.66 -12.51
CA ASN A 62 -1.00 9.25 -11.70
C ASN A 62 -1.14 10.79 -11.55
N SER A 63 -2.29 11.36 -11.89
CA SER A 63 -2.54 12.81 -11.85
C SER A 63 -3.88 13.12 -11.19
N ILE A 64 -4.11 14.39 -10.84
CA ILE A 64 -5.38 14.89 -10.34
C ILE A 64 -6.12 15.64 -11.45
N SER A 65 -7.44 15.49 -11.47
CA SER A 65 -8.38 16.32 -12.19
C SER A 65 -9.57 16.63 -11.28
N GLY A 66 -10.53 17.41 -11.77
CA GLY A 66 -11.77 17.60 -11.05
C GLY A 66 -12.72 18.55 -11.75
N THR A 67 -13.84 18.81 -11.09
CA THR A 67 -14.89 19.70 -11.61
C THR A 67 -15.49 20.50 -10.48
N SER A 68 -15.84 21.73 -10.80
CA SER A 68 -16.50 22.66 -9.89
C SER A 68 -17.88 22.99 -10.43
N ILE A 69 -18.90 22.83 -9.60
CA ILE A 69 -20.30 22.94 -10.01
C ILE A 69 -20.95 24.09 -9.23
N TYR A 70 -21.56 25.01 -9.98
CA TYR A 70 -22.32 26.12 -9.45
C TYR A 70 -23.81 25.77 -9.29
N PRO A 71 -24.57 26.48 -8.43
CA PRO A 71 -26.00 26.23 -8.22
C PRO A 71 -26.87 26.33 -9.48
N ASN A 72 -26.44 27.11 -10.47
CA ASN A 72 -27.11 27.24 -11.76
C ASN A 72 -26.80 26.08 -12.74
N GLY A 73 -26.00 25.10 -12.31
CA GLY A 73 -25.56 23.97 -13.13
C GLY A 73 -24.33 24.26 -14.01
N GLY A 74 -23.77 25.47 -13.94
CA GLY A 74 -22.49 25.79 -14.59
C GLY A 74 -21.38 24.89 -14.05
N GLN A 75 -20.49 24.45 -14.94
CA GLN A 75 -19.39 23.56 -14.60
C GLN A 75 -18.06 24.17 -15.02
N SER A 76 -17.08 24.09 -14.15
CA SER A 76 -15.69 24.43 -14.44
C SER A 76 -14.79 23.22 -14.16
N PRO A 77 -14.49 22.41 -15.19
CA PRO A 77 -13.49 21.34 -15.05
C PRO A 77 -12.10 21.94 -14.82
N PHE A 78 -11.27 21.23 -14.08
CA PHE A 78 -9.88 21.60 -13.86
C PHE A 78 -8.92 20.40 -13.92
N THR A 79 -7.67 20.67 -14.27
CA THR A 79 -6.59 19.68 -14.36
C THR A 79 -5.38 20.12 -13.56
N LEU A 80 -4.63 19.14 -13.03
CA LEU A 80 -3.41 19.43 -12.26
C LEU A 80 -2.33 20.07 -13.13
N ILE A 81 -1.82 21.22 -12.68
CA ILE A 81 -0.57 21.82 -13.19
C ILE A 81 0.60 21.36 -12.33
N LYS A 82 0.45 21.46 -11.00
CA LYS A 82 1.53 21.20 -10.05
C LYS A 82 1.02 20.80 -8.68
N ALA A 83 1.77 19.91 -8.04
CA ALA A 83 1.55 19.48 -6.67
C ALA A 83 2.75 19.83 -5.80
N LEU A 84 2.49 20.30 -4.58
CA LEU A 84 3.51 20.62 -3.58
C LEU A 84 3.16 19.92 -2.27
N PRO A 85 3.52 18.63 -2.10
CA PRO A 85 3.17 17.85 -0.91
C PRO A 85 3.70 18.45 0.40
N GLU A 86 4.89 19.07 0.36
CA GLU A 86 5.57 19.66 1.53
C GLU A 86 4.76 20.84 2.12
N THR A 87 4.07 21.60 1.26
CA THR A 87 3.23 22.74 1.65
C THR A 87 1.74 22.42 1.62
N ARG A 88 1.39 21.19 1.18
CA ARG A 88 0.02 20.70 0.94
C ARG A 88 -0.77 21.59 -0.02
N GLU A 89 -0.15 21.92 -1.15
CA GLU A 89 -0.74 22.80 -2.16
C GLU A 89 -0.95 22.08 -3.49
N LEU A 90 -2.08 22.35 -4.13
CA LEU A 90 -2.38 21.99 -5.52
C LEU A 90 -2.50 23.27 -6.34
N ILE A 91 -1.91 23.26 -7.53
CA ILE A 91 -2.11 24.29 -8.54
C ILE A 91 -2.81 23.61 -9.71
N VAL A 92 -3.97 24.12 -10.09
CA VAL A 92 -4.83 23.55 -11.13
C VAL A 92 -5.13 24.60 -12.21
N GLU A 93 -5.31 24.14 -13.45
CA GLU A 93 -5.85 24.93 -14.56
C GLU A 93 -7.35 24.67 -14.59
N TRP A 94 -8.18 25.70 -14.45
CA TRP A 94 -9.63 25.60 -14.60
C TRP A 94 -10.08 26.15 -15.95
N LYS A 95 -11.17 25.60 -16.48
CA LYS A 95 -11.78 26.03 -17.75
C LYS A 95 -13.25 26.32 -17.52
N GLU A 96 -13.75 27.39 -18.12
CA GLU A 96 -15.17 27.71 -18.12
C GLU A 96 -15.59 28.20 -19.52
N VAL A 97 -16.83 27.95 -19.91
CA VAL A 97 -17.38 28.49 -21.15
C VAL A 97 -17.78 29.95 -20.93
N ASP A 98 -17.37 30.85 -21.81
CA ASP A 98 -17.74 32.28 -21.70
C ASP A 98 -19.26 32.42 -21.84
N ASN A 99 -19.89 32.98 -20.81
CA ASN A 99 -21.34 33.21 -20.76
C ASN A 99 -21.83 34.15 -21.88
N ASN A 100 -20.97 35.00 -22.43
CA ASN A 100 -21.30 35.92 -23.52
C ASN A 100 -21.01 35.34 -24.91
N ASP A 101 -20.12 34.35 -24.99
CA ASP A 101 -19.73 33.69 -26.24
C ASP A 101 -19.43 32.20 -25.98
N PRO A 102 -20.45 31.32 -26.11
CA PRO A 102 -20.29 29.89 -25.82
C PRO A 102 -19.28 29.16 -26.70
N SER A 103 -18.75 29.82 -27.74
CA SER A 103 -17.67 29.31 -28.59
C SER A 103 -16.27 29.59 -28.03
N LYS A 104 -16.16 30.34 -26.93
CA LYS A 104 -14.91 30.67 -26.25
C LYS A 104 -14.82 30.01 -24.88
N GLU A 105 -13.65 29.46 -24.61
CA GLU A 105 -13.27 28.98 -23.29
C GLU A 105 -12.43 30.05 -22.60
N VAL A 106 -12.81 30.39 -21.38
CA VAL A 106 -11.98 31.14 -20.44
C VAL A 106 -11.17 30.12 -19.66
N VAL A 107 -9.87 30.35 -19.57
CA VAL A 107 -8.94 29.48 -18.84
C VAL A 107 -8.27 30.33 -17.77
N GLY A 108 -8.14 29.77 -16.59
CA GLY A 108 -7.44 30.40 -15.48
C GLY A 108 -6.73 29.37 -14.61
N GLN A 109 -6.13 29.84 -13.53
CA GLN A 109 -5.46 28.98 -12.55
C GLN A 109 -6.06 29.16 -11.16
N ALA A 110 -6.01 28.10 -10.36
CA ALA A 110 -6.37 28.13 -8.96
C ALA A 110 -5.31 27.42 -8.09
N LEU A 111 -5.09 27.96 -6.90
CA LEU A 111 -4.27 27.37 -5.85
C LEU A 111 -5.20 26.84 -4.77
N PHE A 112 -5.08 25.56 -4.40
CA PHE A 112 -5.76 24.98 -3.24
C PHE A 112 -4.73 24.60 -2.18
N ARG A 113 -4.83 25.19 -0.99
CA ARG A 113 -3.98 24.86 0.16
C ARG A 113 -4.79 24.09 1.20
N PHE A 114 -4.27 22.93 1.59
CA PHE A 114 -4.93 22.05 2.54
C PHE A 114 -4.30 22.17 3.95
N PRO A 115 -5.13 22.18 5.01
CA PRO A 115 -4.68 21.94 6.37
C PRO A 115 -4.18 20.50 6.54
N PRO A 116 -3.45 20.18 7.63
CA PRO A 116 -2.88 18.85 7.85
C PRO A 116 -3.89 17.70 7.84
N ASP A 117 -5.15 17.99 8.12
CA ASP A 117 -6.25 17.04 8.19
C ASP A 117 -7.03 16.93 6.87
N TYR A 118 -6.77 17.78 5.87
CA TYR A 118 -7.39 17.74 4.54
C TYR A 118 -8.93 17.79 4.55
N VAL A 119 -9.53 18.30 5.63
CA VAL A 119 -11.00 18.40 5.76
C VAL A 119 -11.57 19.64 5.07
N SER A 120 -10.69 20.55 4.66
CA SER A 120 -11.03 21.76 3.92
C SER A 120 -9.88 22.14 3.01
N PHE A 121 -10.10 23.13 2.15
CA PHE A 121 -9.02 23.88 1.53
C PHE A 121 -9.34 25.36 1.55
N GLU A 122 -8.29 26.16 1.59
CA GLU A 122 -8.32 27.59 1.31
C GLU A 122 -7.55 27.81 0.02
N GLY A 123 -8.13 28.58 -0.89
CA GLY A 123 -7.57 28.77 -2.19
C GLY A 123 -7.81 30.14 -2.77
N THR A 124 -7.07 30.41 -3.84
CA THR A 124 -7.20 31.61 -4.66
C THR A 124 -7.36 31.22 -6.10
N TRP A 125 -8.02 32.06 -6.88
CA TRP A 125 -8.16 31.86 -8.31
C TRP A 125 -7.88 33.17 -9.06
N GLY A 126 -7.53 33.03 -10.33
CA GLY A 126 -7.35 34.15 -11.25
C GLY A 126 -7.51 33.71 -12.70
N ASP A 127 -7.68 34.71 -13.56
CA ASP A 127 -7.74 34.54 -15.01
C ASP A 127 -6.32 34.37 -15.59
N ASP A 128 -6.24 33.76 -16.77
CA ASP A 128 -4.99 33.48 -17.48
C ASP A 128 -4.00 32.63 -16.65
N LEU A 129 -2.72 33.03 -16.60
CA LEU A 129 -1.65 32.34 -15.87
C LEU A 129 -1.51 32.81 -14.42
N ALA A 130 -2.46 33.60 -13.91
CA ALA A 130 -2.46 34.10 -12.54
C ALA A 130 -3.33 33.21 -11.65
N TYR A 131 -2.79 32.78 -10.51
CA TYR A 131 -3.55 32.12 -9.43
C TYR A 131 -3.98 33.10 -8.32
N GLU A 132 -3.71 34.41 -8.51
CA GLU A 132 -4.08 35.51 -7.61
C GLU A 132 -4.75 36.62 -8.42
N GLY A 133 -5.84 37.21 -7.90
CA GLY A 133 -6.50 38.39 -8.48
C GLY A 133 -7.96 38.21 -8.89
N GLY A 134 -8.47 36.99 -9.02
CA GLY A 134 -9.88 36.70 -9.27
C GLY A 134 -10.72 36.63 -7.98
N GLY A 135 -10.12 36.08 -6.91
CA GLY A 135 -10.68 36.11 -5.56
C GLY A 135 -10.37 34.85 -4.74
N ILE A 136 -11.20 34.58 -3.72
CA ILE A 136 -11.03 33.44 -2.80
C ILE A 136 -11.85 32.26 -3.31
N TRP A 137 -11.33 31.06 -3.15
CA TRP A 137 -12.03 29.81 -3.38
C TRP A 137 -11.79 28.90 -2.19
N ASN A 138 -12.83 28.62 -1.41
CA ASN A 138 -12.74 27.70 -0.28
C ASN A 138 -13.65 26.49 -0.46
N GLY A 139 -13.41 25.46 0.36
CA GLY A 139 -14.23 24.28 0.40
C GLY A 139 -14.05 23.52 1.70
N ILE A 140 -15.14 22.99 2.24
CA ILE A 140 -15.18 22.10 3.40
C ILE A 140 -15.73 20.76 2.91
N SER A 141 -15.04 19.67 3.25
CA SER A 141 -15.44 18.33 2.82
C SER A 141 -16.78 17.93 3.45
N LYS A 142 -17.74 17.52 2.62
CA LYS A 142 -19.07 17.04 3.04
C LYS A 142 -19.03 15.74 3.85
N GLN A 143 -18.07 14.85 3.56
CA GLN A 143 -18.02 13.48 4.08
C GLN A 143 -16.96 13.28 5.18
N LYS A 144 -15.84 14.03 5.17
CA LYS A 144 -14.69 13.72 6.04
C LYS A 144 -14.89 13.98 7.54
N ILE A 145 -15.82 14.84 7.99
CA ILE A 145 -15.83 15.31 9.39
C ILE A 145 -16.33 14.24 10.38
N ASN A 146 -17.39 13.48 10.06
CA ASN A 146 -17.93 12.46 10.98
C ASN A 146 -17.22 11.11 10.87
N PHE A 147 -16.84 10.72 9.65
CA PHE A 147 -16.21 9.44 9.37
C PHE A 147 -14.75 9.40 9.88
N LYS A 148 -13.96 10.44 9.62
CA LYS A 148 -12.56 10.54 10.06
C LYS A 148 -12.43 10.58 11.59
N GLN A 149 -13.36 11.24 12.28
CA GLN A 149 -13.33 11.31 13.74
C GLN A 149 -13.66 9.97 14.42
N ALA A 150 -14.54 9.15 13.81
CA ALA A 150 -14.84 7.80 14.27
C ALA A 150 -13.68 6.82 13.98
N VAL A 151 -13.05 6.98 12.80
CA VAL A 151 -11.82 6.32 12.38
C VAL A 151 -10.70 6.65 13.37
N ASP A 152 -10.25 7.90 13.49
CA ASP A 152 -9.11 8.32 14.32
C ASP A 152 -9.19 7.89 15.80
N ASN A 153 -10.39 7.79 16.37
CA ASN A 153 -10.60 7.32 17.76
C ASN A 153 -10.43 5.80 17.95
N THR A 154 -10.54 5.03 16.88
CA THR A 154 -10.40 3.56 16.86
C THR A 154 -8.94 3.13 16.74
N PHE A 155 -8.06 4.02 16.27
CA PHE A 155 -6.65 3.72 15.96
C PHE A 155 -5.70 4.13 17.08
N ALA A 156 -5.45 3.21 18.02
CA ALA A 156 -4.27 3.27 18.87
C ALA A 156 -3.08 2.60 18.16
N LYS A 157 -1.89 3.22 18.19
CA LYS A 157 -0.62 2.64 17.71
C LYS A 157 -0.45 1.20 18.24
N GLU A 158 -0.40 0.22 17.35
CA GLU A 158 -0.04 -1.14 17.72
C GLU A 158 1.46 -1.43 17.56
N THR A 159 1.94 -2.28 18.47
CA THR A 159 3.28 -2.84 18.57
C THR A 159 3.22 -4.37 18.66
N GLY A 160 2.23 -5.01 18.00
CA GLY A 160 1.92 -6.44 18.14
C GLY A 160 2.14 -7.27 16.88
N ASP A 161 2.32 -8.59 17.07
CA ASP A 161 2.29 -9.60 16.01
C ASP A 161 1.03 -9.45 15.14
N ARG A 162 1.19 -9.26 13.83
CA ARG A 162 0.08 -9.17 12.88
C ARG A 162 -0.67 -10.51 12.79
N ARG A 163 -1.69 -10.69 13.64
CA ARG A 163 -2.54 -11.90 13.67
C ARG A 163 -3.47 -12.03 12.46
N HIS A 164 -3.50 -11.03 11.58
CA HIS A 164 -4.41 -10.92 10.44
C HIS A 164 -3.90 -11.57 9.17
N ILE A 165 -2.60 -11.87 9.05
CA ILE A 165 -2.06 -12.51 7.85
C ILE A 165 -2.69 -13.89 7.68
N GLY A 166 -3.42 -14.11 6.59
CA GLY A 166 -4.16 -15.33 6.35
C GLY A 166 -5.38 -15.14 5.44
N LYS A 167 -6.11 -16.22 5.21
CA LYS A 167 -7.32 -16.23 4.40
C LYS A 167 -8.57 -16.20 5.29
N TRP A 168 -9.42 -15.22 5.04
CA TRP A 168 -10.64 -14.95 5.80
C TRP A 168 -11.85 -15.12 4.91
N CYS A 169 -12.91 -15.75 5.43
CA CYS A 169 -14.15 -16.05 4.73
C CYS A 169 -15.33 -15.33 5.39
N TYR A 170 -16.27 -14.89 4.56
CA TYR A 170 -17.47 -14.16 4.96
C TYR A 170 -18.62 -14.48 4.00
N GLU A 171 -19.86 -14.12 4.37
CA GLU A 171 -21.00 -14.23 3.46
C GLU A 171 -20.76 -13.40 2.20
N ALA A 172 -21.09 -13.93 1.03
CA ALA A 172 -20.80 -13.27 -0.24
C ALA A 172 -21.27 -11.81 -0.24
N ALA A 173 -20.31 -10.88 -0.29
CA ALA A 173 -20.57 -9.45 -0.20
C ALA A 173 -20.23 -8.78 -1.53
N ARG A 174 -20.99 -7.72 -1.85
CA ARG A 174 -20.65 -6.80 -2.93
C ARG A 174 -19.78 -5.70 -2.34
N LEU A 175 -18.53 -5.64 -2.77
CA LEU A 175 -17.57 -4.63 -2.35
C LEU A 175 -17.28 -3.70 -3.51
N GLU A 176 -17.20 -2.41 -3.23
CA GLU A 176 -16.76 -1.38 -4.17
C GLU A 176 -15.35 -0.95 -3.77
N LEU A 177 -14.36 -1.39 -4.55
CA LEU A 177 -12.93 -1.22 -4.31
C LEU A 177 -12.27 -0.68 -5.58
N ASN A 178 -11.51 0.40 -5.49
CA ASN A 178 -10.82 1.05 -6.62
C ASN A 178 -11.75 1.28 -7.83
N GLY A 179 -12.98 1.77 -7.58
CA GLY A 179 -14.01 1.98 -8.61
C GLY A 179 -14.55 0.71 -9.28
N LYS A 180 -14.25 -0.48 -8.75
CA LYS A 180 -14.77 -1.76 -9.24
C LYS A 180 -15.71 -2.38 -8.23
N ASN A 181 -16.84 -2.86 -8.74
CA ASN A 181 -17.76 -3.68 -7.98
C ASN A 181 -17.35 -5.16 -8.08
N ILE A 182 -16.93 -5.74 -6.96
CA ILE A 182 -16.58 -7.16 -6.87
C ILE A 182 -17.59 -7.90 -5.99
N THR A 183 -17.90 -9.14 -6.36
CA THR A 183 -18.65 -10.06 -5.50
C THR A 183 -17.71 -11.16 -5.07
N THR A 184 -17.52 -11.31 -3.76
CA THR A 184 -16.59 -12.30 -3.23
C THR A 184 -17.00 -12.73 -1.82
N SER A 185 -16.51 -13.89 -1.40
CA SER A 185 -16.79 -14.53 -0.11
C SER A 185 -15.53 -14.79 0.71
N SER A 186 -14.38 -14.31 0.22
CA SER A 186 -13.13 -14.43 0.96
C SER A 186 -12.18 -13.28 0.65
N VAL A 187 -11.18 -13.11 1.52
CA VAL A 187 -10.10 -12.15 1.36
C VAL A 187 -8.82 -12.77 1.90
N LEU A 188 -7.75 -12.69 1.13
CA LEU A 188 -6.41 -13.07 1.55
C LEU A 188 -5.66 -11.83 1.99
N VAL A 189 -5.19 -11.82 3.23
CA VAL A 189 -4.44 -10.72 3.84
C VAL A 189 -2.97 -11.10 3.85
N LEU A 190 -2.16 -10.34 3.13
CA LEU A 190 -0.69 -10.42 3.12
C LEU A 190 -0.14 -9.06 3.53
N ASN A 191 0.74 -8.99 4.52
CA ASN A 191 1.38 -7.78 5.04
C ASN A 191 0.63 -6.43 4.86
N GLU A 192 0.74 -5.78 3.69
CA GLU A 192 0.13 -4.48 3.39
C GLU A 192 -0.93 -4.53 2.27
N ASN A 193 -1.41 -5.71 1.91
CA ASN A 193 -2.31 -5.96 0.80
C ASN A 193 -3.43 -6.94 1.19
N LEU A 194 -4.63 -6.65 0.70
CA LEU A 194 -5.74 -7.56 0.63
C LEU A 194 -5.91 -8.03 -0.81
N ILE A 195 -6.11 -9.32 -0.97
CA ILE A 195 -6.28 -9.97 -2.25
C ILE A 195 -7.67 -10.61 -2.25
N TYR A 196 -8.53 -10.11 -3.13
CA TYR A 196 -9.90 -10.59 -3.28
C TYR A 196 -10.00 -11.48 -4.52
N PRO A 197 -10.35 -12.77 -4.36
CA PRO A 197 -10.66 -13.61 -5.50
C PRO A 197 -11.97 -13.15 -6.14
N THR A 198 -11.99 -13.13 -7.47
CA THR A 198 -13.16 -12.90 -8.31
C THR A 198 -13.33 -14.08 -9.27
N ASP A 199 -14.41 -14.08 -10.07
CA ASP A 199 -14.70 -15.19 -11.00
C ASP A 199 -13.64 -15.33 -12.12
N GLU A 200 -12.92 -14.26 -12.45
CA GLU A 200 -11.93 -14.24 -13.55
C GLU A 200 -10.50 -13.94 -13.08
N ASP A 201 -10.31 -13.23 -11.97
CA ASP A 201 -9.01 -12.69 -11.57
C ASP A 201 -8.93 -12.37 -10.06
N TYR A 202 -7.90 -11.64 -9.64
CA TYR A 202 -7.81 -11.08 -8.29
C TYR A 202 -7.87 -9.55 -8.29
N VAL A 203 -8.47 -8.97 -7.26
CA VAL A 203 -8.35 -7.54 -6.95
C VAL A 203 -7.42 -7.37 -5.77
N VAL A 204 -6.32 -6.65 -5.97
CA VAL A 204 -5.38 -6.29 -4.91
C VAL A 204 -5.69 -4.88 -4.41
N GLN A 205 -5.85 -4.76 -3.10
CA GLN A 205 -6.10 -3.52 -2.40
C GLN A 205 -5.00 -3.33 -1.35
N SER A 206 -4.29 -2.22 -1.35
CA SER A 206 -3.37 -1.94 -0.25
C SER A 206 -4.15 -1.62 1.03
N ILE A 207 -3.72 -2.23 2.14
CA ILE A 207 -4.19 -1.92 3.48
C ILE A 207 -3.72 -0.51 3.79
N SER A 208 -4.66 0.41 3.99
CA SER A 208 -4.31 1.74 4.48
C SER A 208 -3.65 1.63 5.87
N ARG A 209 -2.58 2.39 6.13
CA ARG A 209 -1.84 2.36 7.42
C ARG A 209 -2.70 2.57 8.68
N TYR A 210 -3.87 3.17 8.52
CA TYR A 210 -4.83 3.48 9.57
C TYR A 210 -5.91 2.41 9.69
N ALA A 211 -5.60 1.12 9.48
CA ALA A 211 -6.66 0.14 9.27
C ALA A 211 -6.48 -1.18 10.04
N GLU A 212 -5.55 -1.22 10.98
CA GLU A 212 -5.39 -2.36 11.87
C GLU A 212 -5.78 -1.92 13.29
N SER A 213 -6.81 -2.57 13.85
CA SER A 213 -7.22 -2.37 15.24
C SER A 213 -7.36 -3.73 15.91
N LYS A 214 -6.36 -4.12 16.73
CA LYS A 214 -6.24 -5.26 17.68
C LYS A 214 -6.63 -6.66 17.20
N THR A 215 -7.73 -6.81 16.46
CA THR A 215 -8.24 -8.04 15.86
C THR A 215 -8.94 -7.86 14.50
N ASN A 216 -9.22 -6.64 14.06
CA ASN A 216 -10.02 -6.36 12.87
C ASN A 216 -9.15 -5.86 11.72
N ILE A 217 -9.55 -6.19 10.49
CA ILE A 217 -8.96 -5.64 9.28
C ILE A 217 -9.91 -4.56 8.77
N LEU A 218 -9.47 -3.32 8.82
CA LEU A 218 -10.23 -2.18 8.32
C LEU A 218 -9.70 -1.83 6.94
N ILE A 219 -10.56 -1.29 6.08
CA ILE A 219 -10.19 -0.86 4.74
C ILE A 219 -10.95 0.40 4.41
N ASN A 220 -10.22 1.45 4.10
CA ASN A 220 -10.82 2.64 3.52
C ASN A 220 -10.77 2.54 1.99
N SER A 221 -11.92 2.60 1.33
CA SER A 221 -11.99 2.73 -0.13
C SER A 221 -11.79 4.18 -0.55
N GLU A 222 -11.51 4.39 -1.83
CA GLU A 222 -11.38 5.71 -2.44
C GLU A 222 -12.69 6.53 -2.43
N GLU A 223 -13.83 5.90 -2.11
CA GLU A 223 -15.16 6.53 -2.02
C GLU A 223 -15.61 6.82 -0.59
N ASP A 224 -14.67 6.99 0.36
CA ASP A 224 -14.96 7.19 1.78
C ASP A 224 -15.80 6.06 2.41
N ARG A 225 -15.57 4.81 2.00
CA ARG A 225 -16.17 3.62 2.63
C ARG A 225 -15.18 2.91 3.54
N LEU A 226 -15.56 2.66 4.79
CA LEU A 226 -14.82 1.86 5.74
C LEU A 226 -15.44 0.47 5.80
N TYR A 227 -14.77 -0.50 5.20
CA TYR A 227 -15.07 -1.90 5.44
C TYR A 227 -14.36 -2.36 6.70
N ASP A 228 -15.08 -3.00 7.61
CA ASP A 228 -14.55 -3.55 8.85
C ASP A 228 -14.75 -5.05 8.88
N PHE A 229 -13.68 -5.76 8.51
CA PHE A 229 -13.64 -7.22 8.57
C PHE A 229 -13.30 -7.63 10.00
N TYR A 230 -14.34 -7.92 10.77
CA TYR A 230 -14.24 -8.19 12.21
C TYR A 230 -14.42 -9.67 12.54
N ILE A 231 -13.65 -10.15 13.52
CA ILE A 231 -13.72 -11.54 13.99
C ILE A 231 -14.77 -11.68 15.10
N GLU A 232 -14.62 -10.88 16.15
CA GLU A 232 -15.47 -10.96 17.34
C GLU A 232 -16.49 -9.83 17.38
N GLN A 233 -16.03 -8.58 17.27
CA GLN A 233 -16.88 -7.40 17.34
C GLN A 233 -16.43 -6.33 16.35
N PRO A 234 -17.39 -5.60 15.74
CA PRO A 234 -17.07 -4.45 14.92
C PRO A 234 -16.30 -3.40 15.74
N ALA A 235 -15.40 -2.70 15.07
CA ALA A 235 -14.58 -1.64 15.63
C ALA A 235 -15.40 -0.39 15.98
N ILE A 236 -16.53 -0.18 15.30
CA ILE A 236 -17.48 0.90 15.55
C ILE A 236 -18.85 0.30 15.86
N ASP A 237 -19.40 0.63 17.03
CA ASP A 237 -20.67 0.10 17.56
C ASP A 237 -21.90 0.94 17.17
N LYS A 238 -21.74 1.85 16.20
CA LYS A 238 -22.78 2.79 15.76
C LYS A 238 -23.00 2.68 14.26
N GLU A 239 -24.25 2.85 13.84
CA GLU A 239 -24.58 3.03 12.43
C GLU A 239 -24.05 4.39 11.97
N ILE A 240 -23.03 4.35 11.11
CA ILE A 240 -22.43 5.51 10.46
C ILE A 240 -22.53 5.27 8.96
N GLU A 241 -23.00 6.27 8.22
CA GLU A 241 -23.01 6.21 6.75
C GLU A 241 -21.58 6.04 6.22
N GLY A 242 -21.37 5.09 5.29
CA GLY A 242 -20.06 4.73 4.79
C GLY A 242 -19.32 3.68 5.64
N TYR A 243 -19.86 3.23 6.77
CA TYR A 243 -19.29 2.14 7.58
C TYR A 243 -19.99 0.80 7.29
N TYR A 244 -19.20 -0.22 6.95
CA TYR A 244 -19.67 -1.53 6.52
C TYR A 244 -19.00 -2.63 7.34
N PRO A 245 -19.62 -3.06 8.47
CA PRO A 245 -19.11 -4.16 9.27
C PRO A 245 -19.39 -5.51 8.58
N ILE A 246 -18.33 -6.28 8.34
CA ILE A 246 -18.36 -7.59 7.70
C ILE A 246 -17.77 -8.61 8.67
N GLN A 247 -18.59 -9.56 9.14
CA GLN A 247 -18.09 -10.61 10.01
C GLN A 247 -17.25 -11.60 9.21
N VAL A 248 -16.03 -11.86 9.68
CA VAL A 248 -15.12 -12.83 9.07
C VAL A 248 -14.83 -14.01 9.98
N SER A 249 -14.51 -15.13 9.35
CA SER A 249 -14.03 -16.35 10.01
C SER A 249 -12.84 -16.92 9.24
N VAL A 250 -12.04 -17.76 9.90
CA VAL A 250 -10.97 -18.50 9.20
C VAL A 250 -11.62 -19.42 8.17
N CYS A 251 -11.17 -19.36 6.92
CA CYS A 251 -11.72 -20.21 5.87
C CYS A 251 -11.52 -21.70 6.18
N SER A 252 -12.58 -22.50 6.08
CA SER A 252 -12.46 -23.96 6.00
C SER A 252 -11.85 -24.32 4.65
N VAL A 253 -10.82 -25.15 4.67
CA VAL A 253 -9.88 -25.40 3.56
C VAL A 253 -10.57 -25.78 2.25
N THR A 254 -10.42 -24.97 1.18
CA THR A 254 -10.83 -25.30 -0.20
C THR A 254 -9.62 -25.77 -1.03
N PRO A 255 -9.68 -26.91 -1.75
CA PRO A 255 -8.49 -27.67 -2.18
C PRO A 255 -7.58 -27.06 -3.26
N GLU A 256 -8.07 -26.08 -4.02
CA GLU A 256 -7.48 -25.77 -5.34
C GLU A 256 -6.28 -24.82 -5.26
N TYR A 257 -6.09 -24.09 -4.15
CA TYR A 257 -5.06 -23.04 -4.01
C TYR A 257 -4.25 -23.14 -2.70
N ILE A 258 -4.52 -24.14 -1.85
CA ILE A 258 -3.98 -24.26 -0.48
C ILE A 258 -2.46 -24.20 -0.45
N PHE A 259 -1.79 -24.88 -1.37
CA PHE A 259 -0.33 -25.01 -1.31
C PHE A 259 0.37 -23.68 -1.62
N LEU A 260 -0.05 -22.97 -2.68
CA LEU A 260 0.53 -21.67 -3.02
C LEU A 260 0.14 -20.60 -1.99
N GLU A 261 -1.13 -20.54 -1.59
CA GLU A 261 -1.59 -19.57 -0.58
C GLU A 261 -0.92 -19.79 0.77
N SER A 262 -0.83 -21.05 1.25
CA SER A 262 -0.18 -21.39 2.52
C SER A 262 1.31 -21.08 2.51
N ASP A 263 2.02 -21.44 1.44
CA ASP A 263 3.46 -21.19 1.29
C ASP A 263 3.75 -19.68 1.28
N VAL A 264 2.90 -18.88 0.63
CA VAL A 264 3.01 -17.43 0.57
C VAL A 264 2.67 -16.77 1.90
N ILE A 265 1.61 -17.22 2.58
CA ILE A 265 1.25 -16.76 3.93
C ILE A 265 2.39 -17.04 4.93
N GLU A 266 2.98 -18.24 4.87
CA GLU A 266 4.09 -18.63 5.73
C GLU A 266 5.31 -17.75 5.48
N LEU A 267 5.68 -17.56 4.21
CA LEU A 267 6.84 -16.73 3.85
C LEU A 267 6.62 -15.25 4.22
N ASP A 268 5.41 -14.71 4.03
CA ASP A 268 5.08 -13.33 4.41
C ASP A 268 5.28 -13.09 5.92
N ARG A 269 4.79 -14.02 6.75
CA ARG A 269 5.01 -13.99 8.20
C ARG A 269 6.49 -14.06 8.55
N VAL A 270 7.25 -14.93 7.89
CA VAL A 270 8.70 -15.06 8.09
C VAL A 270 9.42 -13.77 7.74
N ILE A 271 9.14 -13.15 6.59
CA ILE A 271 9.77 -11.90 6.16
C ILE A 271 9.48 -10.78 7.17
N HIS A 272 8.22 -10.64 7.59
CA HIS A 272 7.82 -9.63 8.59
C HIS A 272 8.58 -9.83 9.91
N GLN A 273 8.53 -11.04 10.47
CA GLN A 273 9.19 -11.33 11.75
C GLN A 273 10.70 -11.21 11.68
N THR A 274 11.29 -11.65 10.56
CA THR A 274 12.72 -11.44 10.30
C THR A 274 13.04 -9.95 10.40
N GLY A 275 12.29 -9.09 9.70
CA GLY A 275 12.45 -7.63 9.77
C GLY A 275 12.43 -7.08 11.20
N VAL A 276 11.46 -7.51 12.02
CA VAL A 276 11.38 -7.14 13.45
C VAL A 276 12.62 -7.57 14.23
N VAL A 277 13.10 -8.80 14.01
CA VAL A 277 14.32 -9.32 14.65
C VAL A 277 15.56 -8.55 14.18
N CYS A 278 15.67 -8.19 12.90
CA CYS A 278 16.80 -7.39 12.39
C CYS A 278 16.85 -6.00 13.03
N GLU A 279 15.70 -5.37 13.22
CA GLU A 279 15.62 -4.05 13.88
C GLU A 279 15.98 -4.12 15.36
N ARG A 280 15.55 -5.17 16.07
CA ARG A 280 15.72 -5.32 17.52
C ARG A 280 17.09 -5.87 17.90
N ASP A 281 17.55 -6.91 17.20
CA ASP A 281 18.65 -7.78 17.62
C ASP A 281 19.85 -7.75 16.66
N GLY A 282 19.75 -7.03 15.54
CA GLY A 282 20.82 -6.87 14.57
C GLY A 282 20.99 -8.04 13.60
N LEU A 283 21.99 -7.91 12.72
CA LEU A 283 22.17 -8.78 11.54
C LEU A 283 22.37 -10.27 11.89
N PRO A 284 23.22 -10.66 12.86
CA PRO A 284 23.47 -12.08 13.13
C PRO A 284 22.22 -12.81 13.63
N GLN A 285 21.44 -12.19 14.51
CA GLN A 285 20.22 -12.80 15.05
C GLN A 285 19.09 -12.84 14.02
N CYS A 286 19.01 -11.84 13.15
CA CYS A 286 18.13 -11.79 12.00
C CYS A 286 18.41 -12.91 11.00
N ALA A 287 19.68 -13.06 10.59
CA ALA A 287 20.10 -14.15 9.71
C ALA A 287 19.81 -15.52 10.34
N LYS A 288 20.09 -15.69 11.64
CA LYS A 288 19.76 -16.92 12.38
C LYS A 288 18.26 -17.21 12.40
N TYR A 289 17.42 -16.21 12.64
CA TYR A 289 15.97 -16.35 12.62
C TYR A 289 15.47 -16.78 11.24
N PHE A 290 15.95 -16.10 10.20
CA PHE A 290 15.59 -16.43 8.82
C PHE A 290 16.02 -17.85 8.46
N LEU A 291 17.27 -18.25 8.72
CA LEU A 291 17.73 -19.61 8.41
C LEU A 291 16.95 -20.68 9.14
N LYS A 292 16.67 -20.46 10.44
CA LYS A 292 15.83 -21.36 11.21
C LYS A 292 14.42 -21.53 10.61
N SER A 293 13.89 -20.51 9.93
CA SER A 293 12.59 -20.60 9.26
C SER A 293 12.64 -21.35 7.93
N GLN A 294 13.81 -21.44 7.29
CA GLN A 294 13.99 -22.14 6.02
C GLN A 294 14.49 -23.59 6.21
N ASP A 295 15.12 -23.87 7.36
CA ASP A 295 15.52 -25.21 7.81
C ASP A 295 14.30 -26.06 8.19
N ALA A 296 13.76 -26.75 7.19
CA ALA A 296 12.60 -27.62 7.34
C ALA A 296 12.97 -28.97 8.01
N SER A 297 14.24 -29.38 7.87
CA SER A 297 14.76 -30.63 8.42
C SER A 297 15.08 -30.55 9.92
N GLY A 298 15.37 -29.33 10.42
CA GLY A 298 15.77 -29.05 11.79
C GLY A 298 17.24 -29.36 12.07
N ASP A 299 18.09 -29.51 11.05
CA ASP A 299 19.51 -29.87 11.19
C ASP A 299 20.42 -28.65 11.37
N SER A 300 19.85 -27.45 11.44
CA SER A 300 20.52 -26.15 11.55
C SER A 300 21.38 -25.77 10.34
N LYS A 301 21.16 -26.43 9.20
CA LYS A 301 21.77 -26.09 7.92
C LYS A 301 20.68 -25.93 6.86
N ILE A 302 21.05 -25.36 5.71
CA ILE A 302 20.14 -25.26 4.57
C ILE A 302 20.65 -26.16 3.46
N SER A 303 19.87 -27.18 3.14
CA SER A 303 20.10 -28.05 1.99
C SER A 303 19.69 -27.37 0.68
N GLN A 304 20.14 -27.93 -0.46
CA GLN A 304 19.67 -27.51 -1.78
C GLN A 304 18.14 -27.60 -1.93
N ALA A 305 17.51 -28.60 -1.30
CA ALA A 305 16.05 -28.77 -1.35
C ALA A 305 15.31 -27.66 -0.62
N GLU A 306 15.80 -27.26 0.56
CA GLU A 306 15.23 -26.16 1.36
C GLU A 306 15.43 -24.80 0.68
N LEU A 307 16.60 -24.57 0.09
CA LEU A 307 16.84 -23.36 -0.67
C LEU A 307 15.97 -23.27 -1.93
N ASN A 308 15.78 -24.39 -2.63
CA ASN A 308 14.86 -24.44 -3.78
C ASN A 308 13.40 -24.23 -3.37
N ARG A 309 12.98 -24.76 -2.20
CA ARG A 309 11.68 -24.48 -1.58
C ARG A 309 11.53 -22.97 -1.34
N PHE A 310 12.53 -22.32 -0.75
CA PHE A 310 12.52 -20.87 -0.53
C PHE A 310 12.32 -20.09 -1.83
N PHE A 311 13.08 -20.37 -2.90
CA PHE A 311 12.93 -19.64 -4.17
C PHE A 311 11.55 -19.79 -4.81
N ARG A 312 10.93 -20.98 -4.69
CA ARG A 312 9.55 -21.20 -5.13
C ARG A 312 8.57 -20.33 -4.34
N HIS A 313 8.71 -20.32 -3.01
CA HIS A 313 7.85 -19.52 -2.13
C HIS A 313 8.03 -18.02 -2.40
N LEU A 314 9.27 -17.57 -2.58
CA LEU A 314 9.62 -16.18 -2.86
C LEU A 314 8.97 -15.68 -4.14
N THR A 315 9.00 -16.48 -5.21
CA THR A 315 8.40 -16.08 -6.49
C THR A 315 6.89 -15.96 -6.36
N ALA A 316 6.23 -16.94 -5.75
CA ALA A 316 4.80 -16.88 -5.49
C ALA A 316 4.44 -15.66 -4.63
N TRP A 317 5.24 -15.35 -3.60
CA TRP A 317 5.04 -14.20 -2.73
C TRP A 317 5.22 -12.87 -3.48
N ILE A 318 6.26 -12.75 -4.33
CA ILE A 318 6.46 -11.56 -5.17
C ILE A 318 5.25 -11.38 -6.10
N SER A 319 4.88 -12.41 -6.87
CA SER A 319 3.77 -12.31 -7.84
C SER A 319 2.45 -11.91 -7.16
N MET A 320 2.13 -12.48 -6.00
CA MET A 320 0.91 -12.15 -5.27
C MET A 320 0.99 -10.75 -4.62
N SER A 321 2.14 -10.35 -4.10
CA SER A 321 2.32 -9.01 -3.49
C SER A 321 2.35 -7.88 -4.51
N THR A 322 2.74 -8.14 -5.76
CA THR A 322 2.70 -7.17 -6.85
C THR A 322 1.36 -7.10 -7.59
N GLY A 323 0.41 -7.96 -7.23
CA GLY A 323 -0.89 -8.05 -7.90
C GLY A 323 -0.82 -8.56 -9.34
N ALA A 324 0.09 -9.50 -9.61
CA ALA A 324 0.16 -10.18 -10.90
C ALA A 324 -1.13 -10.98 -11.18
N SER A 325 -1.52 -11.09 -12.45
CA SER A 325 -2.70 -11.88 -12.84
C SER A 325 -2.52 -13.37 -12.50
N PHE A 326 -3.62 -14.13 -12.48
CA PHE A 326 -3.53 -15.56 -12.22
C PHE A 326 -2.58 -16.29 -13.19
N GLU A 327 -2.66 -15.99 -14.49
CA GLU A 327 -1.77 -16.56 -15.51
C GLU A 327 -0.31 -16.18 -15.28
N GLU A 328 -0.05 -14.97 -14.79
CA GLU A 328 1.30 -14.52 -14.43
C GLU A 328 1.83 -15.24 -13.18
N ILE A 329 0.98 -15.49 -12.18
CA ILE A 329 1.33 -16.28 -10.99
C ILE A 329 1.63 -17.73 -11.38
N VAL A 330 0.77 -18.37 -12.17
CA VAL A 330 0.96 -19.76 -12.64
C VAL A 330 2.17 -19.85 -13.57
N GLY A 331 2.32 -18.89 -14.48
CA GLY A 331 3.48 -18.78 -15.37
C GLY A 331 4.78 -18.58 -14.59
N GLY A 332 4.78 -17.69 -13.61
CA GLY A 332 5.90 -17.42 -12.71
C GLY A 332 6.30 -18.66 -11.90
N ALA A 333 5.32 -19.33 -11.27
CA ALA A 333 5.53 -20.56 -10.51
C ALA A 333 6.09 -21.68 -11.40
N SER A 334 5.60 -21.81 -12.63
CA SER A 334 6.11 -22.79 -13.61
C SER A 334 7.55 -22.46 -14.05
N ALA A 335 7.90 -21.19 -14.22
CA ALA A 335 9.25 -20.76 -14.52
C ALA A 335 10.21 -21.01 -13.35
N THR A 336 9.73 -20.89 -12.10
CA THR A 336 10.55 -21.19 -10.91
C THR A 336 10.89 -22.66 -10.78
N ALA A 337 10.05 -23.58 -11.30
CA ALA A 337 10.40 -25.00 -11.35
C ALA A 337 11.69 -25.26 -12.15
N PHE A 338 12.01 -24.38 -13.10
CA PHE A 338 13.25 -24.43 -13.90
C PHE A 338 14.36 -23.54 -13.33
N LEU A 339 14.04 -22.30 -12.94
CA LEU A 339 15.02 -21.32 -12.45
C LEU A 339 15.47 -21.58 -11.00
N GLY A 340 14.60 -22.13 -10.15
CA GLY A 340 14.88 -22.43 -8.74
C GLY A 340 16.10 -23.33 -8.57
N PRO A 341 16.20 -24.48 -9.27
CA PRO A 341 17.39 -25.34 -9.23
C PRO A 341 18.66 -24.64 -9.71
N LEU A 342 18.56 -23.77 -10.72
CA LEU A 342 19.70 -22.99 -11.22
C LEU A 342 20.19 -21.97 -10.19
N LEU A 343 19.28 -21.18 -9.62
CA LEU A 343 19.59 -20.21 -8.56
C LEU A 343 20.18 -20.89 -7.33
N THR A 344 19.58 -22.00 -6.91
CA THR A 344 20.08 -22.85 -5.83
C THR A 344 21.53 -23.24 -6.09
N LYS A 345 21.82 -23.81 -7.27
CA LYS A 345 23.18 -24.23 -7.62
C LYS A 345 24.17 -23.06 -7.65
N LEU A 346 23.76 -21.89 -8.17
CA LEU A 346 24.60 -20.70 -8.15
C LEU A 346 24.88 -20.23 -6.72
N THR A 347 23.89 -20.23 -5.82
CA THR A 347 24.09 -19.86 -4.41
C THR A 347 25.11 -20.79 -3.75
N PHE A 348 24.95 -22.11 -3.89
CA PHE A 348 25.91 -23.07 -3.33
C PHE A 348 27.32 -22.85 -3.87
N LEU A 349 27.48 -22.61 -5.19
CA LEU A 349 28.79 -22.33 -5.78
C LEU A 349 29.48 -21.06 -5.23
N ASN A 350 28.74 -20.13 -4.65
CA ASN A 350 29.30 -18.89 -4.10
C ASN A 350 29.50 -18.93 -2.58
N TYR A 351 28.67 -19.68 -1.86
CA TYR A 351 28.59 -19.61 -0.39
C TYR A 351 28.92 -20.92 0.34
N ASP A 352 28.88 -22.07 -0.32
CA ASP A 352 29.29 -23.36 0.28
C ASP A 352 30.82 -23.48 0.19
N TYR A 353 31.52 -22.93 1.19
CA TYR A 353 32.98 -22.82 1.15
C TYR A 353 33.67 -24.14 1.45
N ASP A 354 33.05 -25.00 2.27
CA ASP A 354 33.61 -26.31 2.63
C ASP A 354 33.15 -27.44 1.69
N ASN A 355 32.23 -27.15 0.77
CA ASN A 355 31.65 -28.06 -0.22
C ASN A 355 30.93 -29.26 0.44
N ASP A 356 30.27 -29.05 1.58
CA ASP A 356 29.50 -30.08 2.27
C ASP A 356 28.05 -30.23 1.74
N GLU A 357 27.70 -29.48 0.69
CA GLU A 357 26.36 -29.40 0.08
C GLU A 357 25.28 -28.87 1.02
N HIS A 358 25.67 -28.17 2.09
CA HIS A 358 24.77 -27.45 2.99
C HIS A 358 25.29 -26.02 3.24
N LEU A 359 24.38 -25.08 3.45
CA LEU A 359 24.75 -23.71 3.83
C LEU A 359 24.54 -23.51 5.32
N THR A 360 25.60 -23.09 6.01
CA THR A 360 25.57 -22.70 7.41
C THR A 360 25.42 -21.18 7.59
N LEU A 361 25.03 -20.76 8.80
CA LEU A 361 24.99 -19.33 9.16
C LEU A 361 26.36 -18.66 8.99
N SER A 362 27.44 -19.36 9.37
CA SER A 362 28.81 -18.85 9.24
C SER A 362 29.19 -18.57 7.79
N GLU A 363 28.80 -19.45 6.88
CA GLU A 363 29.11 -19.33 5.46
C GLU A 363 28.35 -18.21 4.78
N LEU A 364 27.05 -18.08 5.08
CA LEU A 364 26.22 -16.98 4.56
C LEU A 364 26.65 -15.62 5.08
N LEU A 365 27.18 -15.55 6.32
CA LEU A 365 27.68 -14.32 6.90
C LEU A 365 29.16 -14.06 6.57
N HIS A 366 29.88 -15.01 5.95
CA HIS A 366 31.32 -14.94 5.78
C HIS A 366 31.76 -13.68 5.01
N ASP A 367 31.07 -13.38 3.91
CA ASP A 367 31.33 -12.21 3.07
C ASP A 367 30.88 -10.87 3.70
N PHE A 368 30.04 -10.92 4.74
CA PHE A 368 29.55 -9.71 5.41
C PHE A 368 30.53 -9.16 6.45
N VAL A 369 31.46 -9.99 6.95
CA VAL A 369 32.49 -9.59 7.93
C VAL A 369 33.42 -8.51 7.38
N GLY A 370 33.55 -8.39 6.05
CA GLY A 370 34.39 -7.40 5.39
C GLY A 370 33.72 -6.07 5.03
N LEU A 371 32.38 -5.97 5.10
CA LEU A 371 31.61 -4.85 4.53
C LEU A 371 30.93 -3.93 5.57
N SER A 372 30.88 -4.33 6.85
CA SER A 372 30.35 -3.48 7.92
C SER A 372 31.44 -2.62 8.56
N PRO A 373 31.34 -1.26 8.57
CA PRO A 373 32.28 -0.39 9.26
C PRO A 373 32.20 -0.50 10.80
N THR A 374 31.22 -1.23 11.33
CA THR A 374 31.01 -1.42 12.76
C THR A 374 30.79 -2.90 13.07
N SER A 375 31.86 -3.51 13.59
CA SER A 375 31.92 -4.67 14.49
C SER A 375 31.10 -5.91 14.12
N ILE A 376 31.71 -6.81 13.34
CA ILE A 376 31.55 -8.26 13.52
C ILE A 376 32.96 -8.76 13.81
N THR A 377 33.22 -9.27 15.03
CA THR A 377 34.53 -9.88 15.34
C THR A 377 34.43 -11.40 15.20
N LYS A 378 35.58 -12.06 15.06
CA LYS A 378 35.69 -13.53 14.97
C LYS A 378 35.05 -14.29 16.14
N GLU A 379 34.69 -13.60 17.22
CA GLU A 379 34.11 -14.15 18.44
C GLU A 379 32.57 -14.27 18.35
N ASP A 380 31.95 -13.69 17.31
CA ASP A 380 30.51 -13.77 17.03
C ASP A 380 30.12 -14.96 16.12
N PHE A 381 31.11 -15.78 15.73
CA PHE A 381 30.99 -17.05 14.98
C PHE A 381 31.26 -18.24 15.90
#